data_AF-A0A970BZ91-F1
#
_entry.id   AF-A0A970BZ91-F1
#
_cell.length_a   1.000
_cell.length_b   1.000
_cell.length_c   1.000
_cell.angle_alpha   90.00
_cell.angle_beta   90.00
_cell.angle_gamma   90.00
#
_symmetry.space_group_name_H-M   'P 1'
#
loop_
_entity.id
_entity.type
_entity.pdbx_description
1 polymer ?
#
loop_
_entity_poly.entity_id
_entity_poly.type
_entity_poly.pdbx_seq_one_letter_code
_entity_poly.pdbx_strand_id
1 'polypeptide(L)'
;MRRLAIPAAAAAVLLAWGFGSSSLPALPVRVDIMVSSAVVLSAAAVLVWGMLPFAALGRRLALVAVAALPCAVVFVWLGWVPAANVAKVVLAGALGIWIAGELERLSWIVIVAAVTAMVDIVSVAAGPTKAILDKGPVVVGWFTVAITWLGYSYSEAYTGLGVSDVLFFALYLGAARRFGLRTGWSAVAMVASFLTTISAAMYWTALPALPLLSVAFLAVNVDLILEKLRGGGEARSG
;
A
#
# COMPACT_ATOMS: atom_id res chain seq x y z
N MET A 1 20.52 7.45 12.63
CA MET A 1 20.56 7.97 11.24
C MET A 1 20.39 6.86 10.18
N ARG A 2 21.18 5.76 10.21
CA ARG A 2 21.11 4.68 9.19
C ARG A 2 19.72 4.07 8.94
N ARG A 3 18.87 3.95 9.97
CA ARG A 3 17.50 3.38 9.85
C ARG A 3 16.50 4.25 9.09
N LEU A 4 16.79 5.55 8.92
CA LEU A 4 15.93 6.48 8.17
C LEU A 4 16.37 6.65 6.72
N ALA A 5 17.56 6.17 6.34
CA ALA A 5 18.10 6.41 5.01
C ALA A 5 17.23 5.82 3.89
N ILE A 6 16.78 4.57 4.04
CA ILE A 6 15.91 3.89 3.06
C ILE A 6 14.54 4.59 2.95
N PRO A 7 13.77 4.79 4.04
CA PRO A 7 12.47 5.45 3.91
C PRO A 7 12.62 6.91 3.44
N ALA A 8 13.66 7.64 3.86
CA ALA A 8 13.90 9.00 3.36
C ALA A 8 14.23 9.03 1.86
N ALA A 9 15.06 8.10 1.37
CA ALA A 9 15.39 8.00 -0.05
C ALA A 9 14.14 7.63 -0.88
N ALA A 10 13.33 6.69 -0.41
CA ALA A 10 12.08 6.32 -1.07
C ALA A 10 11.06 7.47 -1.09
N ALA A 11 10.93 8.21 0.02
CA ALA A 11 10.11 9.42 0.06
C ALA A 11 10.64 10.49 -0.91
N ALA A 12 11.96 10.69 -1.00
CA ALA A 12 12.56 11.61 -1.95
C ALA A 12 12.27 11.20 -3.41
N VAL A 13 12.30 9.90 -3.74
CA VAL A 13 11.89 9.40 -5.06
C VAL A 13 10.42 9.70 -5.34
N LEU A 14 9.52 9.47 -4.38
CA LEU A 14 8.10 9.79 -4.53
C LEU A 14 7.85 11.29 -4.75
N LEU A 15 8.55 12.16 -4.01
CA LEU A 15 8.47 13.61 -4.18
C LEU A 15 9.05 14.05 -5.53
N ALA A 16 10.24 13.56 -5.88
CA ALA A 16 10.90 13.89 -7.14
C ALA A 16 10.06 13.44 -8.34
N TRP A 17 9.47 12.24 -8.27
CA TRP A 17 8.52 11.77 -9.29
C TRP A 17 7.28 12.65 -9.34
N GLY A 18 6.61 12.88 -8.21
CA GLY A 18 5.36 13.62 -8.16
C GLY A 18 5.48 15.08 -8.61
N PHE A 19 6.60 15.75 -8.32
CA PHE A 19 6.85 17.13 -8.77
C PHE A 19 7.51 17.22 -10.14
N GLY A 20 8.30 16.22 -10.55
CA GLY A 20 9.08 16.25 -11.79
C GLY A 20 8.42 15.60 -12.99
N SER A 21 7.45 14.69 -12.78
CA SER A 21 6.83 13.90 -13.86
C SER A 21 6.16 14.75 -14.93
N SER A 22 5.55 15.89 -14.57
CA SER A 22 4.92 16.80 -15.54
C SER A 22 5.90 17.52 -16.47
N SER A 23 7.18 17.60 -16.10
CA SER A 23 8.23 18.22 -16.93
C SER A 23 8.83 17.24 -17.95
N LEU A 24 8.48 15.96 -17.87
CA LEU A 24 8.98 14.91 -18.77
C LEU A 24 8.04 14.77 -19.98
N PRO A 25 8.53 14.27 -21.13
CA PRO A 25 7.68 14.04 -22.30
C PRO A 25 6.62 12.97 -22.00
N ALA A 26 5.39 13.24 -22.43
CA ALA A 26 4.28 12.30 -22.30
C ALA A 26 4.55 11.01 -23.09
N LEU A 27 4.24 9.88 -22.48
CA LEU A 27 4.34 8.57 -23.11
C LEU A 27 2.97 8.11 -23.65
N PRO A 28 2.93 7.07 -24.50
CA PRO A 28 1.68 6.41 -24.83
C PRO A 28 0.96 5.95 -23.56
N VAL A 29 -0.33 6.28 -23.43
CA VAL A 29 -1.12 6.17 -22.18
C VAL A 29 -0.90 4.85 -21.42
N ARG A 30 -0.97 3.71 -22.10
CA ARG A 30 -0.81 2.38 -21.44
C ARG A 30 0.60 2.18 -20.89
N VAL A 31 1.61 2.63 -21.63
CA VAL A 31 3.01 2.55 -21.23
C VAL A 31 3.25 3.48 -20.05
N ASP A 32 2.70 4.69 -20.09
CA ASP A 32 2.80 5.67 -19.02
C ASP A 32 2.21 5.13 -17.71
N ILE A 33 0.96 4.64 -17.74
CA ILE A 33 0.31 4.09 -16.55
C ILE A 33 1.18 2.99 -15.93
N MET A 34 1.73 2.08 -16.74
CA MET A 34 2.57 0.99 -16.23
C MET A 34 3.91 1.48 -15.68
N VAL A 35 4.61 2.37 -16.37
CA VAL A 35 5.91 2.91 -15.93
C VAL A 35 5.73 3.73 -14.65
N SER A 36 4.78 4.66 -14.67
CA SER A 36 4.43 5.50 -13.54
C SER A 36 4.00 4.67 -12.32
N SER A 37 3.14 3.67 -12.52
CA SER A 37 2.73 2.76 -11.44
C SER A 37 3.91 1.92 -10.94
N ALA A 38 4.76 1.39 -11.81
CA ALA A 38 5.91 0.60 -11.40
C ALA A 38 6.88 1.41 -10.53
N VAL A 39 7.18 2.65 -10.91
CA VAL A 39 8.08 3.52 -10.13
C VAL A 39 7.45 3.91 -8.79
N VAL A 40 6.22 4.44 -8.80
CA VAL A 40 5.56 4.94 -7.59
C VAL A 40 5.24 3.81 -6.62
N LEU A 41 4.71 2.68 -7.09
CA LEU A 41 4.40 1.54 -6.22
C LEU A 41 5.65 0.90 -5.65
N SER A 42 6.73 0.78 -6.43
CA SER A 42 8.00 0.27 -5.93
C SER A 42 8.61 1.21 -4.88
N ALA A 43 8.57 2.52 -5.12
CA ALA A 43 9.05 3.50 -4.15
C ALA A 43 8.20 3.49 -2.87
N ALA A 44 6.86 3.42 -2.99
CA ALA A 44 5.97 3.28 -1.84
C ALA A 44 6.22 1.98 -1.06
N ALA A 45 6.44 0.86 -1.75
CA ALA A 45 6.79 -0.42 -1.15
C ALA A 45 8.14 -0.35 -0.42
N VAL A 46 9.16 0.29 -1.00
CA VAL A 46 10.47 0.50 -0.36
C VAL A 46 10.35 1.43 0.84
N LEU A 47 9.49 2.45 0.78
CA LEU A 47 9.19 3.32 1.91
C LEU A 47 8.62 2.51 3.08
N VAL A 48 7.57 1.72 2.84
CA VAL A 48 6.96 0.85 3.86
C VAL A 48 7.96 -0.21 4.37
N TRP A 49 8.72 -0.82 3.46
CA TRP A 49 9.79 -1.76 3.81
C TRP A 49 10.84 -1.12 4.74
N GLY A 50 11.27 0.09 4.40
CA GLY A 50 12.21 0.89 5.18
C GLY A 50 11.67 1.26 6.57
N MET A 51 10.35 1.25 6.74
CA MET A 51 9.69 1.47 8.04
C MET A 51 9.59 0.22 8.92
N LEU A 52 9.79 -0.99 8.38
CA LEU A 52 9.73 -2.23 9.16
C LEU A 52 10.60 -2.25 10.44
N PRO A 53 11.83 -1.67 10.45
CA PRO A 53 12.63 -1.59 11.68
C PRO A 53 11.97 -0.80 12.80
N PHE A 54 10.98 0.06 12.49
CA PHE A 54 10.21 0.81 13.48
C PHE A 54 9.12 -0.01 14.16
N ALA A 55 8.90 -1.26 13.74
CA ALA A 55 8.07 -2.20 14.50
C ALA A 55 8.54 -2.36 15.96
N ALA A 56 9.84 -2.15 16.22
CA ALA A 56 10.40 -2.14 17.58
C ALA A 56 9.86 -1.01 18.48
N LEU A 57 9.20 0.00 17.92
CA LEU A 57 8.57 1.08 18.67
C LEU A 57 7.23 0.65 19.30
N GLY A 58 6.67 -0.50 18.90
CA GLY A 58 5.39 -1.01 19.40
C GLY A 58 4.28 0.03 19.29
N ARG A 59 3.59 0.31 20.42
CA ARG A 59 2.50 1.29 20.49
C ARG A 59 2.89 2.71 20.08
N ARG A 60 4.18 3.09 20.18
CA ARG A 60 4.64 4.42 19.75
C ARG A 60 4.58 4.58 18.23
N LEU A 61 4.49 3.50 17.46
CA LEU A 61 4.30 3.57 16.02
C LEU A 61 2.91 4.14 15.66
N ALA A 62 1.90 3.93 16.51
CA ALA A 62 0.60 4.59 16.36
C ALA A 62 0.72 6.12 16.46
N LEU A 63 1.68 6.66 17.22
CA LEU A 63 1.93 8.11 17.26
C LEU A 63 2.48 8.64 15.93
N VAL A 64 3.24 7.83 15.19
CA VAL A 64 3.70 8.19 13.84
C VAL A 64 2.51 8.30 12.90
N ALA A 65 1.55 7.37 12.99
CA ALA A 65 0.29 7.45 12.24
C ALA A 65 -0.51 8.71 12.64
N VAL A 66 -0.67 8.97 13.93
CA VAL A 66 -1.36 10.16 14.44
C VAL A 66 -0.70 11.45 13.97
N ALA A 67 0.63 11.50 13.84
CA ALA A 67 1.34 12.65 13.29
C ALA A 67 1.26 12.74 11.76
N ALA A 68 1.26 11.62 11.04
CA ALA A 68 1.18 11.60 9.58
C ALA A 68 -0.20 11.99 9.04
N LEU A 69 -1.28 11.70 9.78
CA LEU A 69 -2.64 12.06 9.42
C LEU A 69 -2.85 13.58 9.21
N PRO A 70 -2.56 14.47 10.18
CA PRO A 70 -2.71 15.90 9.98
C PRO A 70 -1.78 16.43 8.90
N CYS A 71 -0.57 15.88 8.75
CA CYS A 71 0.30 16.24 7.61
C CYS A 71 -0.37 15.90 6.27
N ALA A 72 -0.94 14.70 6.13
CA ALA A 72 -1.66 14.31 4.93
C ALA A 72 -2.85 15.24 4.66
N VAL A 73 -3.65 15.57 5.68
CA VAL A 73 -4.79 16.49 5.59
C VAL A 73 -4.34 17.88 5.14
N VAL A 74 -3.32 18.44 5.79
CA VAL A 74 -2.78 19.76 5.47
C VAL A 74 -2.23 19.79 4.04
N PHE A 75 -1.47 18.79 3.63
CA PHE A 75 -0.94 18.73 2.25
C PHE A 75 -2.03 18.58 1.19
N VAL A 76 -3.09 17.81 1.47
CA VAL A 76 -4.26 17.75 0.57
C VAL A 76 -4.91 19.13 0.47
N TRP A 77 -5.10 19.82 1.61
CA TRP A 77 -5.71 21.15 1.64
C TRP A 77 -4.88 22.21 0.90
N LEU A 78 -3.55 22.12 0.99
CA LEU A 78 -2.61 22.97 0.26
C LEU A 78 -2.45 22.60 -1.23
N GLY A 79 -3.09 21.52 -1.70
CA GLY A 79 -2.91 21.01 -3.07
C GLY A 79 -1.54 20.36 -3.32
N TRP A 80 -0.76 20.09 -2.28
CA TRP A 80 0.58 19.49 -2.36
C TRP A 80 0.49 17.97 -2.47
N VAL A 81 -0.05 17.49 -3.59
CA VAL A 81 -0.38 16.08 -3.81
C VAL A 81 0.81 15.13 -3.61
N PRO A 82 2.04 15.40 -4.11
CA PRO A 82 3.18 14.52 -3.86
C PRO A 82 3.52 14.38 -2.38
N ALA A 83 3.46 15.48 -1.61
CA ALA A 83 3.70 15.46 -0.18
C ALA A 83 2.56 14.73 0.57
N ALA A 84 1.31 14.94 0.16
CA ALA A 84 0.16 14.22 0.68
C ALA A 84 0.28 12.71 0.46
N ASN A 85 0.76 12.27 -0.72
CA ASN A 85 1.00 10.86 -1.01
C ASN A 85 2.02 10.25 -0.05
N VAL A 86 3.16 10.91 0.17
CA VAL A 86 4.16 10.44 1.12
C VAL A 86 3.56 10.34 2.52
N ALA A 87 2.85 11.36 2.97
CA ALA A 87 2.21 11.36 4.28
C ALA A 87 1.17 10.23 4.42
N LYS A 88 0.37 9.96 3.38
CA LYS A 88 -0.59 8.85 3.32
C LYS A 88 0.11 7.49 3.35
N VAL A 89 1.21 7.31 2.63
CA VAL A 89 1.98 6.05 2.65
C VAL A 89 2.63 5.84 4.02
N VAL A 90 3.16 6.88 4.65
CA VAL A 90 3.69 6.81 6.02
C VAL A 90 2.57 6.50 7.02
N LEU A 91 1.42 7.14 6.91
CA LEU A 91 0.23 6.89 7.74
C LEU A 91 -0.20 5.42 7.64
N ALA A 92 -0.47 4.95 6.42
CA ALA A 92 -0.90 3.57 6.16
C ALA A 92 0.18 2.55 6.53
N GLY A 93 1.44 2.86 6.24
CA GLY A 93 2.60 2.05 6.60
C GLY A 93 2.75 1.88 8.12
N ALA A 94 2.66 2.98 8.87
CA ALA A 94 2.74 2.96 10.32
C ALA A 94 1.58 2.18 10.95
N LEU A 95 0.34 2.42 10.47
CA LEU A 95 -0.84 1.69 10.93
C LEU A 95 -0.75 0.19 10.63
N GLY A 96 -0.42 -0.19 9.39
CA GLY A 96 -0.34 -1.59 9.00
C GLY A 96 0.75 -2.35 9.77
N ILE A 97 1.94 -1.76 9.91
CA ILE A 97 3.03 -2.37 10.69
C ILE A 97 2.66 -2.43 12.18
N TRP A 98 1.98 -1.42 12.72
CA TRP A 98 1.52 -1.44 14.10
C TRP A 98 0.49 -2.55 14.33
N ILE A 99 -0.54 -2.65 13.49
CA ILE A 99 -1.56 -3.72 13.57
C ILE A 99 -0.90 -5.10 13.44
N ALA A 100 0.06 -5.27 12.52
CA ALA A 100 0.84 -6.50 12.43
C ALA A 100 1.58 -6.82 13.75
N GLY A 101 2.08 -5.78 14.43
CA GLY A 101 2.69 -5.81 15.76
C GLY A 101 1.72 -6.15 16.90
N GLU A 102 0.41 -6.19 16.66
CA GLU A 102 -0.60 -6.65 17.62
C GLU A 102 -1.17 -8.07 17.29
N LEU A 103 -0.92 -8.61 16.09
CA LEU A 103 -1.41 -9.96 15.72
C LEU A 103 -0.80 -11.09 16.56
N GLU A 104 -1.60 -11.73 17.39
CA GLU A 104 -1.13 -12.83 18.26
C GLU A 104 -0.83 -14.13 17.50
N ARG A 105 -1.61 -14.43 16.46
CA ARG A 105 -1.58 -15.73 15.77
C ARG A 105 -1.40 -15.58 14.26
N LEU A 106 -0.63 -16.49 13.67
CA LEU A 106 -0.47 -16.56 12.22
C LEU A 106 -1.78 -16.91 11.50
N SER A 107 -2.68 -17.67 12.13
CA SER A 107 -4.00 -17.95 11.54
C SER A 107 -4.83 -16.68 11.33
N TRP A 108 -4.65 -15.65 12.16
CA TRP A 108 -5.40 -14.40 12.02
C TRP A 108 -5.03 -13.66 10.74
N ILE A 109 -3.77 -13.68 10.31
CA ILE A 109 -3.40 -13.02 9.05
C ILE A 109 -4.01 -13.72 7.82
N VAL A 110 -4.20 -15.05 7.89
CA VAL A 110 -4.89 -15.81 6.83
C VAL A 110 -6.38 -15.44 6.79
N ILE A 111 -7.02 -15.32 7.96
CA ILE A 111 -8.41 -14.87 8.07
C ILE A 111 -8.56 -13.45 7.54
N VAL A 112 -7.67 -12.53 7.95
CA VAL A 112 -7.66 -11.15 7.44
C VAL A 112 -7.54 -11.16 5.93
N ALA A 113 -6.60 -11.92 5.36
CA ALA A 113 -6.44 -12.04 3.91
C ALA A 113 -7.71 -12.50 3.18
N ALA A 114 -8.41 -13.49 3.72
CA ALA A 114 -9.68 -13.95 3.15
C ALA A 114 -10.79 -12.89 3.26
N VAL A 115 -10.95 -12.29 4.44
CA VAL A 115 -12.00 -11.29 4.70
C VAL A 115 -11.78 -10.04 3.86
N THR A 116 -10.54 -9.55 3.75
CA THR A 116 -10.23 -8.33 3.00
C THR A 116 -10.42 -8.52 1.51
N ALA A 117 -10.01 -9.67 0.98
CA ALA A 117 -10.27 -10.02 -0.41
C ALA A 117 -11.79 -10.07 -0.69
N MET A 118 -12.57 -10.69 0.19
CA MET A 118 -14.02 -10.75 0.05
C MET A 118 -14.67 -9.36 0.12
N VAL A 119 -14.32 -8.56 1.13
CA VAL A 119 -14.85 -7.20 1.31
C VAL A 119 -14.51 -6.33 0.11
N ASP A 120 -13.31 -6.46 -0.46
CA ASP A 120 -12.89 -5.69 -1.63
C ASP A 120 -13.69 -6.07 -2.89
N ILE A 121 -13.87 -7.38 -3.14
CA ILE A 121 -14.71 -7.86 -4.25
C ILE A 121 -16.14 -7.34 -4.12
N VAL A 122 -16.74 -7.47 -2.92
CA VAL A 122 -18.11 -6.99 -2.68
C VAL A 122 -18.19 -5.48 -2.80
N SER A 123 -17.22 -4.74 -2.27
CA SER A 123 -17.17 -3.27 -2.33
C SER A 123 -17.11 -2.78 -3.78
N VAL A 124 -16.24 -3.37 -4.60
CA VAL A 124 -16.12 -3.01 -6.02
C VAL A 124 -17.37 -3.41 -6.82
N ALA A 125 -17.95 -4.59 -6.54
CA ALA A 125 -19.13 -5.11 -7.25
C ALA A 125 -20.44 -4.40 -6.85
N ALA A 126 -20.63 -4.06 -5.58
CA ALA A 126 -21.84 -3.41 -5.07
C ALA A 126 -21.91 -1.93 -5.44
N GLY A 127 -20.81 -1.33 -5.89
CA GLY A 127 -20.76 0.05 -6.35
C GLY A 127 -21.18 1.14 -5.36
N PRO A 128 -20.87 1.12 -4.04
CA PRO A 128 -20.98 2.35 -3.23
C PRO A 128 -20.07 3.46 -3.76
N THR A 129 -19.12 3.11 -4.64
CA THR A 129 -18.25 4.01 -5.38
C THR A 129 -19.00 4.87 -6.39
N LYS A 130 -20.19 4.50 -6.91
CA LYS A 130 -20.97 5.40 -7.79
C LYS A 130 -21.46 6.65 -7.04
N ALA A 131 -21.92 6.49 -5.79
CA ALA A 131 -22.36 7.61 -4.96
C ALA A 131 -21.21 8.50 -4.44
N ILE A 132 -19.97 7.98 -4.40
CA ILE A 132 -18.76 8.76 -4.07
C ILE A 132 -18.18 9.42 -5.35
N LEU A 133 -18.27 8.75 -6.50
CA LEU A 133 -17.96 9.31 -7.82
C LEU A 133 -18.89 10.49 -8.16
N ASP A 134 -20.17 10.43 -7.74
CA ASP A 134 -21.13 11.53 -7.89
C ASP A 134 -20.78 12.76 -7.03
N LYS A 135 -19.98 12.61 -5.97
CA LYS A 135 -19.49 13.73 -5.11
C LYS A 135 -18.21 14.40 -5.63
N GLY A 136 -17.71 13.97 -6.78
CA GLY A 136 -16.68 14.66 -7.55
C GLY A 136 -15.22 14.26 -7.24
N PRO A 137 -14.28 14.62 -8.14
CA PRO A 137 -12.86 14.20 -8.11
C PRO A 137 -12.09 14.58 -6.83
N VAL A 138 -12.62 15.53 -6.04
CA VAL A 138 -12.01 15.98 -4.78
C VAL A 138 -12.08 14.90 -3.69
N VAL A 139 -13.21 14.19 -3.54
CA VAL A 139 -13.41 13.20 -2.45
C VAL A 139 -12.53 11.97 -2.63
N VAL A 140 -12.35 11.52 -3.88
CA VAL A 140 -11.44 10.42 -4.22
C VAL A 140 -10.00 10.78 -3.82
N GLY A 141 -9.58 12.02 -4.08
CA GLY A 141 -8.26 12.53 -3.71
C GLY A 141 -7.95 12.49 -2.21
N TRP A 142 -8.93 12.42 -1.31
CA TRP A 142 -8.69 12.27 0.13
C TRP A 142 -8.27 10.85 0.51
N PHE A 143 -8.81 9.83 -0.17
CA PHE A 143 -8.65 8.42 0.19
C PHE A 143 -7.71 7.64 -0.73
N THR A 144 -7.16 8.29 -1.76
CA THR A 144 -6.22 7.66 -2.69
C THR A 144 -4.83 8.27 -2.63
N VAL A 145 -3.81 7.44 -2.85
CA VAL A 145 -2.47 7.84 -3.27
C VAL A 145 -2.52 8.03 -4.79
N ALA A 146 -2.10 9.21 -5.22
CA ALA A 146 -2.12 9.61 -6.62
C ALA A 146 -0.83 9.22 -7.34
N ILE A 147 -0.92 8.35 -8.34
CA ILE A 147 0.20 8.00 -9.22
C ILE A 147 0.16 8.94 -10.41
N THR A 148 1.03 9.95 -10.42
CA THR A 148 1.13 10.93 -11.51
C THR A 148 1.80 10.31 -12.74
N TRP A 149 1.26 10.65 -13.90
CA TRP A 149 1.75 10.19 -15.20
C TRP A 149 2.80 11.15 -15.77
N LEU A 150 3.62 10.69 -16.71
CA LEU A 150 4.66 11.50 -17.34
C LEU A 150 4.05 12.53 -18.31
N GLY A 151 4.51 13.78 -18.24
CA GLY A 151 4.03 14.85 -19.11
C GLY A 151 2.61 15.34 -18.82
N TYR A 152 2.00 14.87 -17.73
CA TYR A 152 0.69 15.31 -17.26
C TYR A 152 0.79 15.89 -15.85
N SER A 153 0.03 16.95 -15.60
CA SER A 153 -0.22 17.42 -14.24
C SER A 153 -1.20 16.50 -13.51
N TYR A 154 -1.19 16.55 -12.18
CA TYR A 154 -2.13 15.77 -11.36
C TYR A 154 -3.60 16.07 -11.68
N SER A 155 -3.92 17.30 -12.06
CA SER A 155 -5.28 17.70 -12.45
C SER A 155 -5.74 17.09 -13.78
N GLU A 156 -4.81 16.63 -14.61
CA GLU A 156 -5.11 16.12 -15.96
C GLU A 156 -5.23 14.60 -15.97
N ALA A 157 -4.25 13.89 -15.41
CA ALA A 157 -4.24 12.43 -15.44
C ALA A 157 -3.45 11.82 -14.28
N TYR A 158 -4.06 10.84 -13.61
CA TYR A 158 -3.40 10.05 -12.58
C TYR A 158 -4.09 8.69 -12.42
N THR A 159 -3.35 7.73 -11.84
CA THR A 159 -3.92 6.47 -11.36
C THR A 159 -4.09 6.54 -9.85
N GLY A 160 -5.29 6.31 -9.34
CA GLY A 160 -5.57 6.29 -7.91
C GLY A 160 -5.35 4.90 -7.32
N LEU A 161 -4.58 4.80 -6.24
CA LEU A 161 -4.48 3.62 -5.39
C LEU A 161 -5.10 3.92 -4.02
N GLY A 162 -5.91 3.04 -3.45
CA GLY A 162 -6.50 3.28 -2.13
C GLY A 162 -5.45 3.37 -1.03
N VAL A 163 -5.64 4.27 -0.06
CA VAL A 163 -4.82 4.29 1.18
C VAL A 163 -4.98 2.98 1.95
N SER A 164 -6.15 2.32 1.85
CA SER A 164 -6.40 0.98 2.37
C SER A 164 -5.47 -0.07 1.75
N ASP A 165 -5.17 0.03 0.46
CA ASP A 165 -4.30 -0.94 -0.24
C ASP A 165 -2.87 -0.87 0.31
N VAL A 166 -2.39 0.34 0.57
CA VAL A 166 -1.09 0.56 1.21
C VAL A 166 -1.09 0.05 2.65
N LEU A 167 -2.21 0.22 3.38
CA LEU A 167 -2.35 -0.27 4.75
C LEU A 167 -2.28 -1.80 4.78
N PHE A 168 -3.00 -2.49 3.90
CA PHE A 168 -2.97 -3.95 3.82
C PHE A 168 -1.62 -4.48 3.33
N PHE A 169 -1.00 -3.80 2.37
CA PHE A 169 0.38 -4.10 1.98
C PHE A 169 1.33 -4.04 3.19
N ALA A 170 1.24 -2.98 4.00
CA ALA A 170 2.06 -2.80 5.19
C ALA A 170 1.75 -3.82 6.29
N LEU A 171 0.46 -4.17 6.46
CA LEU A 171 0.01 -5.20 7.39
C LEU A 171 0.60 -6.58 7.02
N TYR A 172 0.49 -6.99 5.76
CA TYR A 172 1.05 -8.27 5.30
C TYR A 172 2.57 -8.29 5.40
N LEU A 173 3.25 -7.19 5.05
CA LEU A 173 4.70 -7.10 5.15
C LEU A 173 5.18 -7.10 6.61
N GLY A 174 4.46 -6.41 7.49
CA GLY A 174 4.70 -6.43 8.94
C GLY A 174 4.46 -7.83 9.53
N ALA A 175 3.40 -8.51 9.09
CA ALA A 175 3.09 -9.88 9.52
C ALA A 175 4.16 -10.87 9.03
N ALA A 176 4.63 -10.71 7.78
CA ALA A 176 5.73 -11.49 7.24
C ALA A 176 6.98 -11.38 8.12
N ARG A 177 7.33 -10.16 8.51
CA ARG A 177 8.45 -9.92 9.42
C ARG A 177 8.21 -10.53 10.80
N ARG A 178 7.03 -10.30 11.39
CA ARG A 178 6.70 -10.77 12.74
C ARG A 178 6.76 -12.29 12.86
N PHE A 179 6.15 -13.00 11.92
CA PHE A 179 6.03 -14.45 11.98
C PHE A 179 7.22 -15.17 11.31
N GLY A 180 8.24 -14.44 10.85
CA GLY A 180 9.43 -15.02 10.21
C GLY A 180 9.11 -15.68 8.87
N LEU A 181 8.26 -15.04 8.06
CA LEU A 181 7.96 -15.43 6.68
C LEU A 181 8.90 -14.71 5.68
N ARG A 182 8.71 -14.94 4.38
CA ARG A 182 9.53 -14.36 3.31
C ARG A 182 9.18 -12.90 3.06
N THR A 183 9.61 -12.01 3.94
CA THR A 183 9.33 -10.57 3.85
C THR A 183 9.69 -10.02 2.46
N GLY A 184 10.89 -10.33 1.95
CA GLY A 184 11.44 -9.85 0.67
C GLY A 184 10.56 -10.18 -0.52
N TRP A 185 10.38 -11.48 -0.72
CA TRP A 185 9.55 -11.99 -1.79
C TRP A 185 8.08 -11.58 -1.65
N SER A 186 7.58 -11.41 -0.42
CA SER A 186 6.22 -10.89 -0.21
C SER A 186 6.07 -9.48 -0.75
N ALA A 187 7.02 -8.58 -0.48
CA ALA A 187 6.98 -7.22 -1.02
C ALA A 187 7.00 -7.22 -2.55
N VAL A 188 7.90 -8.00 -3.17
CA VAL A 188 8.01 -8.09 -4.64
C VAL A 188 6.73 -8.64 -5.26
N ALA A 189 6.20 -9.75 -4.74
CA ALA A 189 4.98 -10.36 -5.27
C ALA A 189 3.75 -9.46 -5.08
N MET A 190 3.66 -8.76 -3.95
CA MET A 190 2.59 -7.81 -3.70
C MET A 190 2.66 -6.58 -4.64
N VAL A 191 3.85 -6.03 -4.91
CA VAL A 191 3.99 -4.98 -5.93
C VAL A 191 3.60 -5.50 -7.31
N ALA A 192 4.04 -6.71 -7.68
CA ALA A 192 3.66 -7.35 -8.93
C ALA A 192 2.14 -7.57 -9.03
N SER A 193 1.48 -7.89 -7.92
CA SER A 193 0.01 -8.01 -7.87
C SER A 193 -0.68 -6.68 -8.19
N PHE A 194 -0.24 -5.56 -7.60
CA PHE A 194 -0.80 -4.25 -7.94
C PHE A 194 -0.61 -3.89 -9.42
N LEU A 195 0.59 -4.14 -9.97
CA LEU A 195 0.87 -3.91 -11.39
C LEU A 195 0.00 -4.78 -12.29
N THR A 196 -0.24 -6.03 -11.89
CA THR A 196 -1.12 -6.95 -12.62
C THR A 196 -2.57 -6.47 -12.57
N THR A 197 -3.06 -6.05 -11.40
CA THR A 197 -4.41 -5.48 -11.25
C THR A 197 -4.58 -4.22 -12.09
N ILE A 198 -3.60 -3.29 -12.05
CA ILE A 198 -3.63 -2.06 -12.86
C ILE A 198 -3.62 -2.38 -14.35
N SER A 199 -2.75 -3.30 -14.79
CA SER A 199 -2.69 -3.74 -16.19
C SER A 199 -4.02 -4.34 -16.64
N ALA A 200 -4.66 -5.17 -15.80
CA ALA A 200 -5.96 -5.76 -16.09
C ALA A 200 -7.08 -4.71 -16.12
N ALA A 201 -7.04 -3.72 -15.22
CA ALA A 201 -7.99 -2.61 -15.15
C ALA A 201 -7.89 -1.65 -16.35
N MET A 202 -6.88 -1.77 -17.22
CA MET A 202 -6.85 -1.07 -18.51
C MET A 202 -7.81 -1.66 -19.55
N TYR A 203 -8.21 -2.92 -19.37
CA TYR A 203 -9.06 -3.67 -20.31
C TYR A 203 -10.47 -3.90 -19.76
N TRP A 204 -10.66 -3.77 -18.44
CA TRP A 204 -11.93 -3.96 -17.75
C TRP A 204 -12.28 -2.76 -16.87
N THR A 205 -13.51 -2.71 -16.37
CA THR A 205 -13.90 -1.73 -15.33
C THR A 205 -13.10 -1.95 -14.04
N ALA A 206 -13.07 -0.95 -13.16
CA ALA A 206 -12.33 -0.98 -11.89
C ALA A 206 -12.28 -2.36 -11.22
N LEU A 207 -11.05 -2.84 -10.93
CA LEU A 207 -10.81 -4.17 -10.37
C LEU A 207 -10.44 -4.09 -8.88
N PRO A 208 -10.90 -5.05 -8.06
CA PRO A 208 -10.48 -5.15 -6.66
C PRO A 208 -8.99 -5.52 -6.59
N ALA A 209 -8.22 -4.72 -5.86
CA ALA A 209 -6.78 -4.88 -5.73
C ALA A 209 -6.38 -5.83 -4.60
N LEU A 210 -7.15 -5.86 -3.51
CA LEU A 210 -6.83 -6.65 -2.32
C LEU A 210 -6.87 -8.16 -2.55
N PRO A 211 -7.75 -8.75 -3.40
CA PRO A 211 -7.72 -10.19 -3.66
C PRO A 211 -6.39 -10.66 -4.21
N LEU A 212 -5.86 -9.97 -5.22
CA LEU A 212 -4.60 -10.37 -5.83
C LEU A 212 -3.41 -10.10 -4.88
N LEU A 213 -3.50 -9.03 -4.09
CA LEU A 213 -2.54 -8.73 -3.02
C LEU A 213 -2.48 -9.84 -1.96
N SER A 214 -3.64 -10.25 -1.45
CA SER A 214 -3.80 -11.32 -0.46
C SER A 214 -3.30 -12.66 -1.03
N VAL A 215 -3.66 -13.00 -2.26
CA VAL A 215 -3.18 -14.22 -2.94
C VAL A 215 -1.67 -14.19 -3.11
N ALA A 216 -1.09 -13.08 -3.56
CA ALA A 216 0.36 -12.96 -3.73
C ALA A 216 1.11 -13.15 -2.41
N PHE A 217 0.64 -12.53 -1.33
CA PHE A 217 1.22 -12.71 0.00
C PHE A 217 1.13 -14.17 0.47
N LEU A 218 -0.05 -14.78 0.38
CA LEU A 218 -0.26 -16.16 0.84
C LEU A 218 0.53 -17.15 -0.01
N ALA A 219 0.55 -17.01 -1.33
CA ALA A 219 1.23 -17.91 -2.25
C ALA A 219 2.75 -17.95 -2.01
N VAL A 220 3.37 -16.79 -1.78
CA VAL A 220 4.82 -16.70 -1.50
C VAL A 220 5.20 -17.38 -0.18
N ASN A 221 4.26 -17.50 0.75
CA ASN A 221 4.52 -17.97 2.11
C ASN A 221 3.77 -19.27 2.46
N VAL A 222 3.13 -19.92 1.49
CA VAL A 222 2.17 -21.01 1.73
C VAL A 222 2.80 -22.17 2.49
N ASP A 223 4.01 -22.56 2.11
CA ASP A 223 4.79 -23.61 2.75
C ASP A 223 5.17 -23.26 4.19
N LEU A 224 5.67 -22.04 4.45
CA LEU A 224 6.03 -21.58 5.80
C LEU A 224 4.80 -21.43 6.71
N ILE A 225 3.67 -21.01 6.14
CA ILE A 225 2.40 -20.92 6.85
C ILE A 225 1.93 -22.32 7.25
N LEU A 226 1.91 -23.25 6.30
CA LEU A 226 1.49 -24.64 6.57
C LEU A 226 2.42 -25.32 7.58
N GLU A 227 3.73 -25.12 7.47
CA GLU A 227 4.72 -25.65 8.42
C GLU A 227 4.45 -25.14 9.84
N LYS A 228 4.32 -23.82 10.02
CA LYS A 228 4.09 -23.21 11.35
C LYS A 228 2.74 -23.54 11.94
N LEU A 229 1.69 -23.71 11.11
CA LEU A 229 0.38 -24.14 11.57
C LEU A 229 0.35 -25.61 11.98
N ARG A 230 1.11 -26.48 11.29
CA ARG A 230 1.22 -27.91 11.62
C ARG A 230 2.15 -28.19 12.79
N GLY A 231 3.20 -27.39 12.96
CA GLY A 231 4.25 -27.59 13.96
C GLY A 231 3.97 -27.00 15.35
N GLY A 232 2.87 -26.29 15.57
CA GLY A 232 2.66 -25.60 16.86
C GLY A 232 1.38 -24.80 17.00
N GLY A 233 0.23 -25.47 16.90
CA GLY A 233 -0.95 -25.01 17.65
C GLY A 233 -0.64 -25.12 19.15
N GLU A 234 -0.64 -23.98 19.83
CA GLU A 234 -0.46 -23.80 21.28
C GLU A 234 0.99 -23.84 21.78
N ALA A 235 1.63 -22.67 21.72
CA ALA A 235 2.54 -22.30 22.79
C ALA A 235 1.78 -22.46 24.11
N ARG A 236 2.11 -23.54 24.84
CA ARG A 236 1.76 -23.77 26.22
C ARG A 236 1.98 -22.47 27.00
N SER A 237 0.90 -21.90 27.50
CA SER A 237 0.94 -20.98 28.62
C SER A 237 1.53 -21.72 29.82
N GLY A 238 2.80 -21.46 30.09
CA GLY A 238 3.42 -21.65 31.40
C GLY A 238 3.57 -20.28 32.05
#